data_AF-A0A7S3ZQA8-F1
#
_entry.id   AF-A0A7S3ZQA8-F1
#
_cell.length_a   1.000
_cell.length_b   1.000
_cell.length_c   1.000
_cell.angle_alpha   90.00
_cell.angle_beta   90.00
_cell.angle_gamma   90.00
#
_symmetry.space_group_name_H-M   'P 1'
#
loop_
_entity.id
_entity.type
_entity.pdbx_description
1 polymer ?
#
loop_
_entity_poly.entity_id
_entity_poly.type
_entity_poly.pdbx_seq_one_letter_code
_entity_poly.pdbx_strand_id
1 'polypeptide(L)'
;ATRLVRDASEDPASLAAGSRMVIRIMPMQSVTFASLSDLVEGAAPLISQSFGGLRTSPHRAIVEALESMKTRDEELLKTAREKAAAESGTEPGSASSVKYAVRLQRRSAAGFPKDAAVRALAALVPPQHTVSLGAPEVTILVEVFKSLCGVAVVPGYHAMHDFNLHAAAGK
;
A
#
# COMPACT_ATOMS: atom_id res chain seq x y z
N ALA A 1 10.98 -12.82 4.68
CA ALA A 1 10.52 -11.83 5.67
C ALA A 1 9.29 -12.32 6.46
N THR A 2 8.21 -12.77 5.81
CA THR A 2 7.04 -13.34 6.52
C THR A 2 7.38 -14.51 7.44
N ARG A 3 8.24 -15.44 7.00
CA ARG A 3 8.75 -16.53 7.83
C ARG A 3 9.46 -16.03 9.09
N LEU A 4 10.33 -15.02 8.98
CA LEU A 4 11.02 -14.43 10.13
C LEU A 4 10.04 -13.86 11.17
N VAL A 5 8.94 -13.26 10.74
CA VAL A 5 7.91 -12.73 11.66
C VAL A 5 7.07 -13.86 12.28
N ARG A 6 6.85 -14.96 11.56
CA ARG A 6 6.17 -16.13 12.13
C ARG A 6 7.06 -16.83 13.16
N ASP A 7 8.31 -17.08 12.80
CA ASP A 7 9.31 -17.63 13.72
C ASP A 7 9.44 -16.74 14.97
N ALA A 8 9.36 -15.41 14.80
CA ALA A 8 9.34 -14.44 15.89
C ALA A 8 8.15 -14.60 16.85
N SER A 9 6.97 -14.91 16.32
CA SER A 9 5.75 -15.11 17.11
C SER A 9 5.69 -16.49 17.78
N GLU A 10 6.30 -17.50 17.16
CA GLU A 10 6.27 -18.90 17.64
C GLU A 10 7.34 -19.18 18.70
N ASP A 11 8.51 -18.53 18.61
CA ASP A 11 9.61 -18.69 19.57
C ASP A 11 10.09 -17.33 20.13
N PRO A 12 9.48 -16.85 21.24
CA PRO A 12 9.88 -15.62 21.90
C PRO A 12 11.32 -15.65 22.46
N ALA A 13 11.88 -16.85 22.68
CA ALA A 13 13.23 -17.08 23.19
C ALA A 13 14.27 -16.98 22.07
N SER A 14 13.97 -17.46 20.87
CA SER A 14 14.78 -17.25 19.66
C SER A 14 15.06 -15.76 19.39
N LEU A 15 14.08 -14.88 19.65
CA LEU A 15 14.26 -13.42 19.58
C LEU A 15 14.70 -12.75 20.89
N ALA A 16 14.84 -13.48 22.01
CA ALA A 16 15.66 -12.99 23.13
C ALA A 16 17.15 -12.96 22.75
N ALA A 17 17.55 -13.77 21.75
CA ALA A 17 18.82 -13.64 21.02
C ALA A 17 18.72 -12.72 19.77
N GLY A 18 17.53 -12.20 19.47
CA GLY A 18 17.27 -11.29 18.36
C GLY A 18 18.02 -9.97 18.49
N SER A 19 18.43 -9.40 17.35
CA SER A 19 19.18 -8.15 17.33
C SER A 19 18.38 -7.02 17.98
N ARG A 20 18.89 -6.48 19.10
CA ARG A 20 18.33 -5.32 19.81
C ARG A 20 18.12 -4.09 18.90
N MET A 21 18.81 -4.04 17.76
CA MET A 21 18.81 -2.91 16.83
C MET A 21 17.87 -3.10 15.65
N VAL A 22 17.32 -4.31 15.43
CA VAL A 22 16.45 -4.60 14.28
C VAL A 22 15.00 -4.68 14.76
N ILE A 23 14.32 -3.53 14.75
CA ILE A 23 12.93 -3.45 15.23
C ILE A 23 11.94 -3.95 14.18
N ARG A 24 12.16 -3.60 12.91
CA ARG A 24 11.18 -3.83 11.83
C ARG A 24 11.87 -4.30 10.57
N ILE A 25 11.34 -5.36 9.96
CA ILE A 25 11.83 -5.89 8.68
C ILE A 25 10.77 -5.70 7.62
N MET A 26 11.05 -4.84 6.63
CA MET A 26 10.11 -4.64 5.52
C MET A 26 10.22 -5.78 4.50
N PRO A 27 9.11 -6.44 4.12
CA PRO A 27 9.11 -7.60 3.24
C PRO A 27 9.14 -7.20 1.75
N MET A 28 10.02 -6.30 1.33
CA MET A 28 10.03 -5.77 -0.03
C MET A 28 10.23 -6.89 -1.07
N GLN A 29 9.33 -6.98 -2.05
CA GLN A 29 9.35 -8.03 -3.08
C GLN A 29 9.91 -7.51 -4.40
N SER A 30 9.70 -6.23 -4.70
CA SER A 30 10.27 -5.53 -5.85
C SER A 30 10.83 -4.18 -5.42
N VAL A 31 11.93 -3.75 -6.03
CA VAL A 31 12.58 -2.46 -5.76
C VAL A 31 12.89 -1.80 -7.10
N THR A 32 12.43 -0.57 -7.28
CA THR A 32 12.60 0.23 -8.49
C THR A 32 12.96 1.68 -8.13
N PHE A 33 13.12 2.54 -9.13
CA PHE A 33 13.32 3.97 -8.87
C PHE A 33 12.06 4.62 -8.30
N ALA A 34 12.23 5.69 -7.53
CA ALA A 34 11.16 6.47 -6.93
C ALA A 34 10.47 7.39 -7.97
N SER A 35 10.07 6.82 -9.10
CA SER A 35 9.21 7.47 -10.08
C SER A 35 7.81 6.82 -10.04
N LEU A 36 6.80 7.54 -10.52
CA LEU A 36 5.44 7.00 -10.55
C LEU A 36 5.32 5.83 -11.54
N SER A 37 6.00 5.90 -12.69
CA SER A 37 6.01 4.82 -13.69
C SER A 37 6.66 3.56 -13.14
N ASP A 38 7.88 3.69 -12.62
CA ASP A 38 8.68 2.54 -12.20
C ASP A 38 8.06 1.85 -10.97
N LEU A 39 7.37 2.61 -10.11
CA LEU A 39 6.61 2.04 -9.00
C LEU A 39 5.45 1.18 -9.52
N VAL A 40 4.63 1.72 -10.42
CA VAL A 40 3.41 1.04 -10.88
C VAL A 40 3.77 -0.18 -11.74
N GLU A 41 4.80 -0.07 -12.58
CA GLU A 41 5.34 -1.20 -13.35
C GLU A 41 5.92 -2.29 -12.43
N GLY A 42 6.68 -1.90 -11.41
CA GLY A 42 7.24 -2.84 -10.43
C GLY A 42 6.18 -3.52 -9.56
N ALA A 43 5.04 -2.85 -9.31
CA ALA A 43 3.94 -3.36 -8.50
C ALA A 43 2.96 -4.27 -9.28
N ALA A 44 2.78 -4.01 -10.57
CA ALA A 44 1.83 -4.71 -11.42
C ALA A 44 1.92 -6.26 -11.36
N PRO A 45 3.10 -6.90 -11.47
CA PRO A 45 3.17 -8.36 -11.38
C PRO A 45 2.75 -8.91 -10.00
N LEU A 46 3.08 -8.18 -8.92
CA LEU A 46 2.74 -8.60 -7.56
C LEU A 46 1.24 -8.47 -7.27
N ILE A 47 0.63 -7.38 -7.76
CA ILE A 47 -0.83 -7.17 -7.69
C ILE A 47 -1.53 -8.24 -8.52
N SER A 48 -1.09 -8.48 -9.75
CA SER A 48 -1.65 -9.52 -10.62
C SER A 48 -1.62 -10.89 -9.95
N GLN A 49 -0.49 -11.28 -9.37
CA GLN A 49 -0.33 -12.54 -8.66
C GLN A 49 -1.25 -12.65 -7.43
N SER A 50 -1.43 -11.57 -6.68
CA SER A 50 -2.17 -11.60 -5.42
C SER A 50 -3.68 -11.49 -5.58
N PHE A 51 -4.15 -10.76 -6.61
CA PHE A 51 -5.57 -10.50 -6.86
C PHE A 51 -6.13 -11.28 -8.06
N GLY A 52 -5.34 -12.17 -8.67
CA GLY A 52 -5.77 -13.00 -9.79
C GLY A 52 -5.90 -12.25 -11.13
N GLY A 53 -5.18 -11.13 -11.28
CA GLY A 53 -5.18 -10.30 -12.48
C GLY A 53 -5.11 -8.81 -12.18
N LEU A 54 -5.17 -8.00 -13.24
CA LEU A 54 -5.19 -6.54 -13.16
C LEU A 54 -6.49 -6.00 -13.75
N ARG A 55 -7.02 -4.92 -13.17
CA ARG A 55 -8.15 -4.16 -13.74
C ARG A 55 -7.80 -3.53 -15.09
N THR A 56 -6.58 -3.00 -15.18
CA THR A 56 -6.12 -2.18 -16.31
C THR A 56 -4.61 -2.27 -16.47
N SER A 57 -4.07 -1.72 -17.56
CA SER A 57 -2.62 -1.66 -17.76
C SER A 57 -1.95 -0.61 -16.85
N PRO A 58 -0.67 -0.80 -16.48
CA PRO A 58 0.10 0.15 -15.67
C PRO A 58 0.04 1.60 -16.18
N HIS A 59 0.29 1.81 -17.47
CA HIS A 59 0.26 3.16 -18.06
C HIS A 59 -1.13 3.79 -17.98
N ARG A 60 -2.20 3.02 -18.19
CA ARG A 60 -3.57 3.55 -18.08
C ARG A 60 -3.94 3.90 -16.63
N ALA A 61 -3.49 3.10 -15.66
CA ALA A 61 -3.67 3.41 -14.24
C ALA A 61 -2.96 4.71 -13.84
N ILE A 62 -1.76 4.97 -14.39
CA ILE A 62 -1.03 6.22 -14.16
C ILE A 62 -1.80 7.41 -14.74
N VAL A 63 -2.27 7.30 -15.99
CA VAL A 63 -3.04 8.36 -16.65
C VAL A 63 -4.31 8.68 -15.85
N GLU A 64 -5.10 7.67 -15.47
CA GLU A 64 -6.31 7.84 -14.65
C GLU A 64 -5.99 8.50 -13.28
N ALA A 65 -4.87 8.13 -12.65
CA ALA A 65 -4.44 8.71 -11.38
C ALA A 65 -4.00 10.19 -11.50
N LEU A 66 -3.33 10.57 -12.58
CA LEU A 66 -2.91 11.94 -12.86
C LEU A 66 -4.08 12.82 -13.32
N GLU A 67 -4.98 12.27 -14.13
CA GLU A 67 -6.21 12.95 -14.53
C GLU A 67 -7.10 13.20 -13.32
N SER A 68 -7.35 12.18 -12.48
CA SER A 68 -8.12 12.37 -11.25
C SER A 68 -7.47 13.33 -10.26
N MET A 69 -6.14 13.48 -10.25
CA MET A 69 -5.49 14.59 -9.53
C MET A 69 -5.89 15.94 -10.08
N LYS A 70 -5.77 16.12 -11.39
CA LYS A 70 -6.10 17.38 -12.05
C LYS A 70 -7.57 17.74 -11.85
N THR A 71 -8.48 16.79 -12.03
CA THR A 71 -9.90 17.01 -11.79
C THR A 71 -10.19 17.27 -10.32
N ARG A 72 -9.53 16.56 -9.40
CA ARG A 72 -9.72 16.75 -7.96
C ARG A 72 -9.12 18.06 -7.45
N ASP A 73 -8.05 18.56 -8.05
CA ASP A 73 -7.53 19.89 -7.73
C ASP A 73 -8.50 20.97 -8.22
N GLU A 74 -9.03 20.85 -9.44
CA GLU A 74 -10.09 21.72 -9.96
C GLU A 74 -11.39 21.62 -9.14
N GLU A 75 -11.77 20.42 -8.75
CA GLU A 75 -12.92 20.15 -7.90
C GLU A 75 -12.66 20.59 -6.47
N LEU A 76 -11.46 20.49 -5.89
CA LEU A 76 -11.10 21.06 -4.59
C LEU A 76 -11.06 22.58 -4.64
N LEU A 77 -10.72 23.19 -5.77
CA LEU A 77 -10.84 24.63 -5.99
C LEU A 77 -12.31 25.06 -6.06
N LYS A 78 -13.14 24.29 -6.77
CA LYS A 78 -14.59 24.51 -6.86
C LYS A 78 -15.30 24.17 -5.54
N THR A 79 -14.84 23.15 -4.85
CA THR A 79 -15.35 22.67 -3.57
C THR A 79 -14.80 23.52 -2.43
N ALA A 80 -13.60 24.08 -2.46
CA ALA A 80 -13.20 25.11 -1.49
C ALA A 80 -14.12 26.35 -1.59
N ARG A 81 -14.70 26.59 -2.78
CA ARG A 81 -15.79 27.56 -2.96
C ARG A 81 -17.15 27.00 -2.48
N GLU A 82 -17.45 25.72 -2.69
CA GLU A 82 -18.76 25.10 -2.39
C GLU A 82 -18.89 24.47 -0.98
N LYS A 83 -17.87 23.82 -0.39
CA LYS A 83 -17.67 23.39 1.02
C LYS A 83 -17.55 24.54 2.04
N ALA A 84 -17.82 25.77 1.61
CA ALA A 84 -18.55 26.70 2.48
C ALA A 84 -19.95 26.14 2.88
N ALA A 85 -20.41 25.04 2.29
CA ALA A 85 -21.70 24.38 2.51
C ALA A 85 -21.60 22.83 2.40
N ALA A 86 -21.23 22.16 3.51
CA ALA A 86 -21.59 20.79 3.91
C ALA A 86 -21.08 19.53 3.14
N GLU A 87 -21.00 18.38 3.85
CA GLU A 87 -20.21 17.17 3.54
C GLU A 87 -20.94 15.79 3.57
N SER A 88 -20.28 14.77 2.95
CA SER A 88 -20.29 13.29 3.16
C SER A 88 -21.42 12.45 2.50
N GLY A 89 -21.25 11.20 2.01
CA GLY A 89 -20.13 10.23 1.98
C GLY A 89 -20.46 8.88 1.26
N THR A 90 -19.49 7.95 1.30
CA THR A 90 -19.33 6.45 1.12
C THR A 90 -20.35 5.46 0.46
N GLU A 91 -19.78 4.34 -0.07
CA GLU A 91 -20.26 3.26 -1.00
C GLU A 91 -20.77 1.89 -0.42
N PRO A 92 -21.22 0.94 -1.28
CA PRO A 92 -21.24 -0.53 -1.02
C PRO A 92 -20.83 -1.47 -2.23
N GLY A 93 -20.59 -2.78 -1.99
CA GLY A 93 -20.17 -3.79 -3.01
C GLY A 93 -20.81 -5.20 -2.90
N SER A 94 -20.41 -6.19 -3.74
CA SER A 94 -20.35 -7.67 -3.48
C SER A 94 -20.04 -8.56 -4.72
N ALA A 95 -18.86 -9.22 -4.73
CA ALA A 95 -18.56 -10.57 -5.25
C ALA A 95 -17.13 -10.96 -4.78
N SER A 96 -16.90 -12.19 -4.23
CA SER A 96 -15.66 -12.67 -3.55
C SER A 96 -14.59 -11.60 -3.26
N SER A 97 -14.98 -10.62 -2.44
CA SER A 97 -14.27 -9.35 -2.30
C SER A 97 -13.24 -9.45 -1.20
N VAL A 98 -11.96 -9.56 -1.57
CA VAL A 98 -10.85 -9.35 -0.63
C VAL A 98 -10.80 -7.89 -0.20
N LYS A 99 -10.71 -7.65 1.11
CA LYS A 99 -10.47 -6.32 1.67
C LYS A 99 -8.98 -5.99 1.58
N TYR A 100 -8.63 -4.85 0.98
CA TYR A 100 -7.22 -4.47 0.83
C TYR A 100 -6.92 -3.03 1.22
N ALA A 101 -5.65 -2.74 1.48
CA ALA A 101 -5.18 -1.37 1.70
C ALA A 101 -3.88 -1.10 0.94
N VAL A 102 -3.72 0.13 0.46
CA VAL A 102 -2.43 0.64 -0.01
C VAL A 102 -1.79 1.45 1.11
N ARG A 103 -0.64 1.01 1.60
CA ARG A 103 0.13 1.66 2.68
C ARG A 103 1.43 2.19 2.10
N LEU A 104 1.46 3.48 1.79
CA LEU A 104 2.65 4.16 1.27
C LEU A 104 3.29 5.05 2.33
N GLN A 105 4.54 4.75 2.65
CA GLN A 105 5.39 5.54 3.53
C GLN A 105 6.53 6.19 2.74
N ARG A 106 6.73 7.49 2.97
CA ARG A 106 7.83 8.27 2.39
C ARG A 106 8.87 8.54 3.47
N ARG A 107 10.10 8.07 3.24
CA ARG A 107 11.26 8.33 4.08
C ARG A 107 12.19 9.28 3.35
N SER A 108 12.24 10.54 3.80
CA SER A 108 13.09 11.57 3.17
C SER A 108 12.85 11.71 1.65
N ALA A 109 11.58 11.65 1.20
CA ALA A 109 11.18 11.70 -0.21
C ALA A 109 9.94 12.59 -0.41
N ALA A 110 9.99 13.85 0.07
CA ALA A 110 8.82 14.75 0.07
C ALA A 110 8.27 15.08 -1.32
N GLY A 111 9.11 15.07 -2.37
CA GLY A 111 8.69 15.32 -3.76
C GLY A 111 7.98 14.13 -4.43
N PHE A 112 7.97 12.95 -3.81
CA PHE A 112 7.30 11.79 -4.39
C PHE A 112 5.76 11.95 -4.32
N PRO A 113 5.03 11.79 -5.44
CA PRO A 113 3.58 12.02 -5.51
C PRO A 113 2.79 10.88 -4.87
N LYS A 114 2.79 10.84 -3.53
CA LYS A 114 2.15 9.80 -2.71
C LYS A 114 0.70 9.52 -3.14
N ASP A 115 -0.09 10.56 -3.29
CA ASP A 115 -1.51 10.44 -3.62
C ASP A 115 -1.74 9.84 -5.01
N ALA A 116 -0.87 10.15 -5.98
CA ALA A 116 -0.97 9.66 -7.35
C ALA A 116 -0.63 8.17 -7.35
N ALA A 117 0.45 7.82 -6.65
CA ALA A 117 0.87 6.44 -6.48
C ALA A 117 -0.20 5.59 -5.80
N VAL A 118 -0.80 6.07 -4.70
CA VAL A 118 -1.87 5.35 -4.01
C VAL A 118 -3.07 5.10 -4.94
N ARG A 119 -3.48 6.12 -5.72
CA ARG A 119 -4.58 5.98 -6.68
C ARG A 119 -4.23 5.06 -7.84
N ALA A 120 -3.04 5.19 -8.42
CA ALA A 120 -2.59 4.35 -9.53
C ALA A 120 -2.52 2.87 -9.12
N LEU A 121 -2.00 2.58 -7.93
CA LEU A 121 -1.95 1.22 -7.40
C LEU A 121 -3.35 0.68 -7.10
N ALA A 122 -4.26 1.49 -6.56
CA ALA A 122 -5.65 1.08 -6.37
C ALA A 122 -6.36 0.82 -7.70
N ALA A 123 -6.10 1.63 -8.74
CA ALA A 123 -6.68 1.48 -10.07
C ALA A 123 -6.23 0.21 -10.81
N LEU A 124 -5.11 -0.40 -10.39
CA LEU A 124 -4.66 -1.71 -10.88
C LEU A 124 -5.43 -2.88 -10.26
N VAL A 125 -5.97 -2.72 -9.05
CA VAL A 125 -6.69 -3.78 -8.36
C VAL A 125 -8.05 -4.00 -9.04
N PRO A 126 -8.41 -5.26 -9.35
CA PRO A 126 -9.72 -5.59 -9.90
C PRO A 126 -10.89 -5.06 -9.04
N PRO A 127 -11.97 -4.57 -9.66
CA PRO A 127 -13.05 -3.84 -8.97
C PRO A 127 -13.88 -4.70 -8.00
N GLN A 128 -13.76 -6.04 -8.07
CA GLN A 128 -14.41 -6.91 -7.09
C GLN A 128 -13.82 -6.78 -5.67
N HIS A 129 -12.63 -6.21 -5.52
CA HIS A 129 -11.97 -6.04 -4.22
C HIS A 129 -12.29 -4.68 -3.61
N THR A 130 -12.44 -4.64 -2.28
CA THR A 130 -12.87 -3.43 -1.56
C THR A 130 -11.72 -2.84 -0.76
N VAL A 131 -11.55 -1.52 -0.81
CA VAL A 131 -10.56 -0.82 0.03
C VAL A 131 -11.03 -0.81 1.49
N SER A 132 -10.18 -1.26 2.41
CA SER A 132 -10.42 -1.18 3.86
C SER A 132 -9.15 -0.72 4.59
N LEU A 133 -9.20 0.47 5.20
CA LEU A 133 -8.05 1.03 5.92
C LEU A 133 -7.87 0.46 7.33
N GLY A 134 -8.94 -0.08 7.93
CA GLY A 134 -8.96 -0.57 9.31
C GLY A 134 -8.55 -2.03 9.47
N ALA A 135 -9.13 -2.93 8.67
CA ALA A 135 -8.85 -4.36 8.74
C ALA A 135 -8.69 -4.97 7.32
N PRO A 136 -7.64 -4.58 6.58
CA PRO A 136 -7.31 -5.21 5.31
C PRO A 136 -6.82 -6.65 5.50
N GLU A 137 -7.29 -7.55 4.63
CA GLU A 137 -6.78 -8.92 4.51
C GLU A 137 -5.46 -8.94 3.73
N VAL A 138 -5.33 -8.07 2.73
CA VAL A 138 -4.12 -7.91 1.90
C VAL A 138 -3.67 -6.45 1.92
N THR A 139 -2.39 -6.21 2.14
CA THR A 139 -1.81 -4.86 2.14
C THR A 139 -0.76 -4.74 1.06
N ILE A 140 -0.92 -3.73 0.19
CA ILE A 140 0.10 -3.28 -0.74
C ILE A 140 0.99 -2.28 0.01
N LEU A 141 2.16 -2.72 0.43
CA LEU A 141 3.17 -1.93 1.11
C LEU A 141 4.05 -1.22 0.09
N VAL A 142 4.25 0.08 0.27
CA VAL A 142 5.17 0.87 -0.54
C VAL A 142 6.04 1.70 0.41
N GLU A 143 7.35 1.54 0.28
CA GLU A 143 8.34 2.31 1.02
C GLU A 143 9.19 3.09 0.02
N VAL A 144 9.14 4.42 0.10
CA VAL A 144 9.94 5.30 -0.75
C VAL A 144 11.07 5.85 0.08
N PHE A 145 12.31 5.63 -0.33
CA PHE A 145 13.50 6.17 0.32
C PHE A 145 14.45 6.78 -0.71
N LYS A 146 14.64 8.10 -0.60
CA LYS A 146 15.43 8.90 -1.55
C LYS A 146 14.95 8.66 -2.98
N SER A 147 15.79 8.07 -3.84
CA SER A 147 15.54 7.81 -5.25
C SER A 147 15.04 6.40 -5.54
N LEU A 148 14.79 5.59 -4.51
CA LEU A 148 14.29 4.22 -4.66
C LEU A 148 12.91 4.09 -4.02
N CYS A 149 12.10 3.21 -4.58
CA CYS A 149 10.90 2.73 -3.93
C CYS A 149 10.88 1.21 -3.96
N GLY A 150 10.40 0.61 -2.88
CA GLY A 150 10.08 -0.81 -2.87
C GLY A 150 8.58 -0.99 -2.79
N VAL A 151 8.11 -2.11 -3.32
CA VAL A 151 6.74 -2.58 -3.18
C VAL A 151 6.69 -4.04 -2.71
N ALA A 152 5.67 -4.35 -1.91
CA ALA A 152 5.30 -5.71 -1.53
C ALA A 152 3.79 -5.84 -1.40
N VAL A 153 3.23 -6.98 -1.79
CA VAL A 153 1.83 -7.32 -1.56
C VAL A 153 1.79 -8.47 -0.56
N VAL A 154 1.27 -8.20 0.64
CA VAL A 154 1.34 -9.15 1.75
C VAL A 154 -0.04 -9.40 2.37
N PRO A 155 -0.42 -10.67 2.58
CA PRO A 155 -1.60 -10.99 3.37
C PRO A 155 -1.33 -10.81 4.86
N GLY A 156 -2.34 -10.47 5.65
CA GLY A 156 -2.28 -10.49 7.12
C GLY A 156 -1.29 -9.49 7.74
N TYR A 157 -1.13 -8.31 7.14
CA TYR A 157 -0.16 -7.30 7.60
C TYR A 157 -0.26 -6.97 9.09
N HIS A 158 -1.48 -6.71 9.59
CA HIS A 158 -1.72 -6.40 10.99
C HIS A 158 -1.56 -7.61 11.90
N ALA A 159 -1.91 -8.81 11.43
CA ALA A 159 -1.67 -10.05 12.17
C ALA A 159 -0.16 -10.33 12.35
N MET A 160 0.67 -9.83 11.44
CA MET A 160 2.14 -9.87 11.53
C MET A 160 2.72 -8.66 12.29
N HIS A 161 1.92 -7.95 13.10
CA HIS A 161 2.32 -6.77 13.85
C HIS A 161 3.08 -5.74 13.00
N ASP A 162 2.59 -5.54 11.77
CA ASP A 162 3.18 -4.62 10.80
C ASP A 162 4.69 -4.87 10.54
N PHE A 163 5.10 -6.14 10.65
CA PHE A 163 6.48 -6.62 10.57
C PHE A 163 7.43 -6.04 11.62
N ASN A 164 6.90 -5.61 12.77
CA ASN A 164 7.71 -5.31 13.95
C ASN A 164 8.03 -6.62 14.69
N LEU A 165 9.32 -6.96 14.74
CA LEU A 165 9.79 -8.22 15.33
C LEU A 165 9.59 -8.26 16.84
N HIS A 166 9.72 -7.13 17.54
CA HIS A 166 9.50 -7.08 18.98
C HIS A 166 8.02 -7.26 19.30
N ALA A 167 7.16 -6.52 18.61
CA ALA A 167 5.72 -6.61 18.79
C ALA A 167 5.19 -8.01 18.44
N ALA A 168 5.69 -8.63 17.37
CA ALA A 168 5.34 -10.00 17.01
C ALA A 168 5.79 -11.04 18.06
N ALA A 169 6.89 -10.77 18.77
CA ALA A 169 7.38 -11.60 19.87
C ALA A 169 6.72 -11.28 21.24
N GLY A 170 5.71 -10.39 21.27
CA GLY A 170 5.04 -9.97 22.51
C GLY A 170 5.91 -9.13 23.46
N LYS A 171 6.93 -8.45 22.94
CA LYS A 171 7.84 -7.55 23.70
C LYS A 171 7.53 -6.08 23.47
#